data_AF-A0A5C4T2E2-F1
#
_entry.id   AF-A0A5C4T2E2-F1
#
_cell.length_a   1.000
_cell.length_b   1.000
_cell.length_c   1.000
_cell.angle_alpha   90.00
_cell.angle_beta   90.00
_cell.angle_gamma   90.00
#
_symmetry.space_group_name_H-M   'P 1'
#
loop_
_entity.id
_entity.type
_entity.pdbx_description
1 polymer ?
#
loop_
_entity_poly.entity_id
_entity_poly.type
_entity_poly.pdbx_seq_one_letter_code
_entity_poly.pdbx_strand_id
1 'polypeptide(L)'
;MSDERVERETERLHAYEGFIDEERSEHTDLATVESQRNDLAAEEFPEGPYGSSILSRSLGKSTPWREDQRPPNRFAYENRDLHEGLGRGGYPADHNTHDEPGDESPVD
;
A
#
# COMPACT_ATOMS: atom_id res chain seq x y z
N MET A 1 22.30 -32.01 6.63
CA MET A 1 20.94 -32.06 7.22
C MET A 1 20.57 -30.77 7.96
N SER A 2 21.38 -29.71 7.85
CA SER A 2 21.19 -28.44 8.56
C SER A 2 20.78 -27.28 7.65
N ASP A 3 20.96 -27.41 6.33
CA ASP A 3 20.72 -26.32 5.36
C ASP A 3 19.23 -26.04 5.14
N GLU A 4 18.39 -27.07 4.99
CA GLU A 4 16.97 -26.88 4.63
C GLU A 4 16.15 -26.15 5.72
N ARG A 5 16.60 -26.19 6.97
CA ARG A 5 15.93 -25.52 8.09
C ARG A 5 16.31 -24.05 8.18
N VAL A 6 17.55 -23.71 7.80
CA VAL A 6 18.06 -22.35 7.76
C VAL A 6 17.50 -21.62 6.53
N GLU A 7 17.39 -22.30 5.38
CA GLU A 7 16.81 -21.73 4.16
C GLU A 7 15.34 -21.32 4.35
N ARG A 8 14.51 -22.19 4.96
CA ARG A 8 13.10 -21.85 5.27
C ARG A 8 12.96 -20.71 6.30
N GLU A 9 13.92 -20.59 7.21
CA GLU A 9 13.95 -19.50 8.18
C GLU A 9 14.35 -18.18 7.52
N THR A 10 15.30 -18.20 6.58
CA THR A 10 15.66 -17.03 5.78
C THR A 10 14.56 -16.61 4.79
N GLU A 11 13.86 -17.54 4.14
CA GLU A 11 12.70 -17.23 3.28
C GLU A 11 11.55 -16.59 4.08
N ARG A 12 11.29 -17.11 5.29
CA ARG A 12 10.26 -16.58 6.19
C ARG A 12 10.62 -15.21 6.77
N LEU A 13 11.92 -14.93 6.96
CA LEU A 13 12.41 -13.62 7.39
C LEU A 13 12.43 -12.61 6.22
N HIS A 14 12.63 -13.05 4.98
CA HIS A 14 12.59 -12.19 3.80
C HIS A 14 11.16 -11.69 3.49
N ALA A 15 10.14 -12.48 3.81
CA ALA A 15 8.73 -12.05 3.79
C ALA A 15 8.42 -10.92 4.80
N TYR A 16 9.32 -10.67 5.76
CA TYR A 16 9.18 -9.62 6.78
C TYR A 16 9.85 -8.29 6.41
N GLU A 17 10.62 -8.24 5.31
CA GLU A 17 11.30 -7.01 4.84
C GLU A 17 10.61 -6.31 3.66
N GLY A 18 9.49 -6.87 3.16
CA GLY A 18 8.77 -6.35 1.99
C GLY A 18 7.26 -6.20 2.18
N PHE A 19 6.58 -5.79 1.11
CA PHE A 19 5.13 -5.82 1.03
C PHE A 19 4.61 -7.26 0.87
N ILE A 20 3.46 -7.56 1.45
CA ILE A 20 2.72 -8.80 1.22
C ILE A 20 1.99 -8.66 -0.11
N ASP A 21 2.37 -9.50 -1.07
CA ASP A 21 1.63 -9.68 -2.32
C ASP A 21 0.32 -10.44 -2.06
N GLU A 22 -0.78 -10.01 -2.68
CA GLU A 22 -2.07 -10.67 -2.57
C GLU A 22 -2.38 -11.49 -3.83
N GLU A 23 -2.87 -12.71 -3.65
CA GLU A 23 -3.27 -13.56 -4.78
C GLU A 23 -4.53 -12.99 -5.45
N ARG A 24 -4.34 -12.12 -6.46
CA ARG A 24 -5.44 -11.56 -7.25
C ARG A 24 -5.91 -12.57 -8.31
N SER A 25 -7.22 -12.73 -8.40
CA SER A 25 -7.91 -13.46 -9.46
C SER A 25 -9.00 -12.57 -10.05
N GLU A 26 -9.56 -12.93 -11.21
CA GLU A 26 -10.60 -12.14 -11.87
C GLU A 26 -11.82 -11.89 -10.96
N HIS A 27 -12.05 -12.72 -9.95
CA HIS A 27 -13.23 -12.66 -9.06
C HIS A 27 -12.83 -12.88 -7.59
N THR A 28 -11.95 -12.04 -7.04
CA THR A 28 -11.59 -12.08 -5.62
C THR A 28 -12.72 -11.57 -4.74
N ASP A 29 -12.80 -10.25 -4.62
CA ASP A 29 -13.55 -9.54 -3.60
C ASP A 29 -14.26 -8.32 -4.19
N LEU A 30 -15.20 -7.76 -3.42
CA LEU A 30 -15.93 -6.56 -3.85
C LEU A 30 -15.02 -5.33 -3.72
N ALA A 31 -15.13 -4.39 -4.68
CA ALA A 31 -14.33 -3.15 -4.67
C ALA A 31 -14.40 -2.37 -3.33
N THR A 32 -15.54 -2.42 -2.63
CA THR A 32 -15.69 -1.80 -1.31
C THR A 32 -14.85 -2.48 -0.22
N VAL A 33 -14.69 -3.80 -0.29
CA VAL A 33 -13.85 -4.57 0.65
C VAL A 33 -12.38 -4.25 0.40
N GLU A 34 -11.97 -4.24 -0.86
CA GLU A 34 -10.61 -3.86 -1.29
C GLU A 34 -10.26 -2.44 -0.84
N SER A 35 -11.14 -1.47 -1.07
CA SER A 35 -10.94 -0.09 -0.63
C SER A 35 -10.78 -0.01 0.89
N GLN A 36 -11.66 -0.63 1.69
CA GLN A 36 -11.54 -0.60 3.16
C GLN A 36 -10.24 -1.23 3.68
N ARG A 37 -9.68 -2.20 2.94
CA ARG A 37 -8.45 -2.90 3.31
C ARG A 37 -7.19 -2.13 2.93
N ASN A 38 -7.23 -1.45 1.79
CA ASN A 38 -6.06 -0.88 1.13
C ASN A 38 -5.98 0.65 1.27
N ASP A 39 -7.09 1.36 1.47
CA ASP A 39 -7.10 2.81 1.72
C ASP A 39 -6.83 3.13 3.19
N LEU A 40 -5.63 3.63 3.48
CA LEU A 40 -5.21 3.94 4.84
C LEU A 40 -5.79 5.28 5.30
N ALA A 41 -6.12 5.36 6.59
CA ALA A 41 -6.43 6.63 7.23
C ALA A 41 -5.16 7.45 7.46
N ALA A 42 -5.28 8.78 7.41
CA ALA A 42 -4.19 9.66 7.78
C ALA A 42 -3.99 9.59 9.31
N GLU A 43 -2.78 9.26 9.75
CA GLU A 43 -2.41 9.32 11.16
C GLU A 43 -1.99 10.74 11.52
N GLU A 44 -2.69 11.36 12.46
CA GLU A 44 -2.43 12.74 12.90
C GLU A 44 -1.63 12.81 14.21
N PHE A 45 -1.60 11.72 14.98
CA PHE A 45 -1.01 11.69 16.31
C PHE A 45 0.18 10.72 16.41
N PRO A 46 1.18 11.03 17.26
CA PRO A 46 2.24 10.09 17.57
C PRO A 46 1.67 8.82 18.20
N GLU A 47 2.17 7.68 17.75
CA GLU A 47 1.86 6.39 18.37
C GLU A 47 2.50 6.27 19.76
N GLY A 48 1.75 5.72 20.71
CA GLY A 48 2.21 5.45 22.07
C GLY A 48 2.19 6.66 23.03
N PRO A 49 2.62 6.45 24.29
CA PRO A 49 2.55 7.48 25.32
C PRO A 49 3.63 8.57 25.12
N TYR A 50 3.19 9.74 24.64
CA TYR A 50 4.05 10.92 24.49
C TYR A 50 4.71 11.31 25.82
N GLY A 51 6.04 11.34 25.88
CA GLY A 51 6.81 11.70 27.07
C GLY A 51 7.11 10.55 28.05
N SER A 52 6.74 9.31 27.75
CA SER A 52 7.11 8.14 28.55
C SER A 52 8.57 7.73 28.32
N SER A 53 9.30 7.41 29.40
CA SER A 53 10.64 6.80 29.34
C SER A 53 10.60 5.29 29.08
N ILE A 54 9.42 4.68 29.11
CA ILE A 54 9.21 3.25 28.89
C ILE A 54 9.04 3.02 27.39
N LEU A 55 9.97 2.28 26.80
CA LEU A 55 9.87 1.78 25.43
C LEU A 55 8.72 0.77 25.34
N SER A 56 7.65 1.12 24.63
CA SER A 56 6.68 0.12 24.18
C SER A 56 7.38 -0.84 23.22
N ARG A 57 7.11 -2.14 23.39
CA ARG A 57 7.72 -3.22 22.59
C ARG A 57 7.36 -3.12 21.11
N SER A 58 6.24 -2.51 20.76
CA SER A 58 5.81 -2.25 19.39
C SER A 58 5.19 -0.85 19.33
N LEU A 59 5.96 0.10 18.79
CA LEU A 59 5.47 1.42 18.42
C LEU A 59 5.45 1.49 16.91
N GLY A 60 4.36 2.00 16.35
CA GLY A 60 4.23 2.19 14.91
C GLY A 60 3.16 1.31 14.29
N LYS A 61 3.05 1.50 12.98
CA LYS A 61 2.00 0.96 12.14
C LYS A 61 2.08 -0.57 12.04
N SER A 62 0.96 -1.23 11.77
CA SER A 62 0.88 -2.68 11.59
C SER A 62 1.71 -3.14 10.39
N THR A 63 2.85 -3.77 10.65
CA THR A 63 3.64 -4.49 9.63
C THR A 63 3.32 -5.99 9.66
N PRO A 64 3.44 -6.70 8.52
CA PRO A 64 3.83 -6.18 7.21
C PRO A 64 2.66 -5.50 6.48
N TRP A 65 2.98 -4.57 5.59
CA TRP A 65 2.01 -3.91 4.71
C TRP A 65 1.72 -4.75 3.48
N ARG A 66 0.55 -4.57 2.87
CA ARG A 66 0.26 -5.11 1.54
C ARG A 66 0.79 -4.20 0.45
N GLU A 67 1.05 -4.76 -0.73
CA GLU A 67 1.54 -3.98 -1.87
C GLU A 67 0.52 -2.92 -2.32
N ASP A 68 -0.77 -3.25 -2.26
CA ASP A 68 -1.86 -2.36 -2.68
C ASP A 68 -2.25 -1.30 -1.63
N GLN A 69 -1.71 -1.41 -0.41
CA GLN A 69 -2.00 -0.46 0.67
C GLN A 69 -1.39 0.91 0.37
N ARG A 70 -2.21 1.96 0.54
CA ARG A 70 -1.86 3.31 0.11
C ARG A 70 -2.33 4.37 1.11
N PRO A 71 -1.51 5.41 1.35
CA PRO A 71 -1.91 6.54 2.17
C PRO A 71 -2.98 7.36 1.44
N PRO A 72 -3.79 8.15 2.18
CA PRO A 72 -4.74 9.05 1.56
C PRO A 72 -3.94 10.17 0.86
N ASN A 73 -3.92 10.14 -0.47
CA ASN A 73 -3.16 11.09 -1.27
C ASN A 73 -3.96 12.38 -1.45
N ARG A 74 -3.37 13.52 -1.08
CA ARG A 74 -3.99 14.85 -1.23
C ARG A 74 -3.98 15.37 -2.67
N PHE A 75 -3.22 14.72 -3.56
CA PHE A 75 -3.03 15.15 -4.94
C PHE A 75 -3.66 14.16 -5.94
N ALA A 76 -3.92 12.91 -5.55
CA ALA A 76 -4.61 11.96 -6.43
C ALA A 76 -6.10 12.28 -6.56
N TYR A 77 -6.77 11.59 -7.50
CA TYR A 77 -8.23 11.66 -7.60
C TYR A 77 -8.88 10.94 -6.41
N GLU A 78 -9.98 11.52 -5.90
CA GLU A 78 -10.77 10.91 -4.82
C GLU A 78 -11.44 9.61 -5.29
N ASN A 79 -12.02 9.62 -6.49
CA ASN A 79 -12.61 8.45 -7.12
C ASN A 79 -11.67 7.94 -8.22
N ARG A 80 -10.79 7.01 -7.87
CA ARG A 80 -9.76 6.46 -8.77
C ARG A 80 -10.38 5.62 -9.87
N ASP A 81 -11.31 4.74 -9.55
CA ASP A 81 -11.98 3.86 -10.53
C ASP A 81 -12.61 4.66 -11.68
N LEU A 82 -13.23 5.81 -11.39
CA LEU A 82 -13.82 6.67 -12.41
C LEU A 82 -12.76 7.42 -13.25
N HIS A 83 -11.57 7.64 -12.70
CA HIS A 83 -10.49 8.39 -13.33
C HIS A 83 -9.32 7.52 -13.78
N GLU A 84 -9.47 6.20 -13.71
CA GLU A 84 -8.43 5.25 -14.10
C GLU A 84 -8.16 5.38 -15.59
N GLY A 85 -6.87 5.51 -15.93
CA GLY A 85 -6.43 5.72 -17.30
C GLY A 85 -6.72 7.11 -17.86
N LEU A 86 -7.35 8.01 -17.10
CA LEU A 86 -7.62 9.38 -17.51
C LEU A 86 -6.48 10.30 -17.07
N GLY A 87 -5.78 10.88 -18.04
CA GLY A 87 -4.79 11.92 -17.77
C GLY A 87 -5.42 13.20 -17.18
N ARG A 88 -4.61 13.99 -16.46
CA ARG A 88 -5.01 15.30 -15.90
C ARG A 88 -5.12 16.42 -16.94
N GLY A 89 -5.35 16.09 -18.21
CA GLY A 89 -5.44 17.07 -19.30
C GLY A 89 -4.10 17.65 -19.76
N GLY A 90 -2.97 17.06 -19.36
CA GLY A 90 -1.64 17.33 -19.91
C GLY A 90 -1.08 18.71 -19.59
N TYR A 91 -1.41 19.29 -18.43
CA TYR A 91 -0.89 20.60 -18.07
C TYR A 91 0.60 20.51 -17.71
N PRO A 92 1.42 21.52 -18.08
CA PRO A 92 2.84 21.52 -17.74
C PRO A 92 3.02 21.48 -16.21
N ALA A 93 3.77 20.49 -15.73
CA ALA A 93 4.01 20.17 -14.31
C ALA A 93 2.90 19.43 -13.57
N ASP A 94 1.98 18.76 -14.27
CA ASP A 94 1.08 17.78 -13.64
C ASP A 94 1.85 16.64 -12.97
N HIS A 95 1.39 16.22 -11.79
CA HIS A 95 1.88 15.04 -11.10
C HIS A 95 1.21 13.77 -11.62
N ASN A 96 1.92 12.65 -11.52
CA ASN A 96 1.40 11.34 -11.92
C ASN A 96 0.15 10.98 -11.11
N THR A 97 -0.83 10.35 -11.76
CA THR A 97 -2.09 9.90 -11.15
C THR A 97 -1.92 8.68 -10.24
N HIS A 98 -0.80 7.95 -10.40
CA HIS A 98 -0.53 6.69 -9.71
C HIS A 98 -1.60 5.62 -9.98
N ASP A 99 -2.00 5.47 -11.25
CA ASP A 99 -2.94 4.44 -11.71
C ASP A 99 -2.23 3.08 -11.86
N GLU A 100 -3.00 2.00 -12.01
CA GLU A 100 -2.42 0.68 -12.21
C GLU A 100 -1.61 0.60 -13.51
N PRO A 101 -0.46 -0.11 -13.50
CA PRO A 101 0.39 -0.21 -14.67
C PRO A 101 -0.34 -0.94 -15.81
N GLY A 102 -0.57 -0.23 -16.92
CA GLY A 102 -1.17 -0.79 -18.13
C GLY A 102 -2.48 -0.12 -18.57
N ASP A 103 -3.09 0.69 -17.70
CA ASP A 103 -4.38 1.34 -18.00
C ASP A 103 -4.24 2.78 -18.50
N GLU A 104 -3.02 3.27 -18.74
CA GLU A 104 -2.79 4.63 -19.26
C GLU A 104 -3.38 4.78 -20.67
N SER A 105 -4.47 5.55 -20.78
CA SER A 105 -5.00 5.91 -22.10
C SER A 105 -4.09 6.95 -22.75
N PRO A 106 -3.80 6.83 -24.06
CA PRO A 106 -3.03 7.85 -24.76
C PRO A 106 -3.72 9.21 -24.64
N VAL A 107 -2.98 10.20 -24.13
CA VAL A 107 -3.36 11.61 -24.22
C VAL A 107 -3.20 12.06 -25.68
N ASP A 108 -4.29 12.48 -26.32
CA ASP A 108 -4.32 13.03 -27.70
C ASP A 108 -3.86 14.50 -27.71
#